data_AF-A0A2U1LAF6-F1
#
_entry.id   AF-A0A2U1LAF6-F1
#
_cell.length_a   1.000
_cell.length_b   1.000
_cell.length_c   1.000
_cell.angle_alpha   90.00
_cell.angle_beta   90.00
_cell.angle_gamma   90.00
#
_symmetry.space_group_name_H-M   'P 1'
#
loop_
_entity.id
_entity.type
_entity.pdbx_description
1 polymer ?
#
loop_
_entity_poly.entity_id
_entity_poly.type
_entity_poly.pdbx_seq_one_letter_code
_entity_poly.pdbx_strand_id
1 'polypeptide(L)'
;MILSKEATIFVLLLFSLHIQKIDTAEVGIISDLNFLTEQDTLVSPSGTCELGFFKTGRSSENTYVGIYKKIYVKTVIWVANRDQSLTGVSSGLLRIVKPGNLVLMNNDTSVFWASNTTSSANAFVTLSDNG
;
A
#
# COMPACT_ATOMS: atom_id res chain seq x y z
N MET A 1 -12.25 -2.59 45.93
CA MET A 1 -12.91 -3.65 45.12
C MET A 1 -11.81 -4.45 44.45
N ILE A 2 -11.51 -5.65 44.97
CA ILE A 2 -10.46 -6.52 44.41
C ILE A 2 -11.10 -7.26 43.23
N LEU A 3 -10.59 -7.03 42.03
CA LEU A 3 -11.01 -7.82 40.86
C LEU A 3 -10.45 -9.24 41.02
N SER A 4 -11.30 -10.23 40.75
CA SER A 4 -10.86 -11.63 40.75
C SER A 4 -9.83 -11.84 39.63
N LYS A 5 -8.91 -12.79 39.83
CA LYS A 5 -7.89 -13.16 38.82
C LYS A 5 -8.48 -13.41 37.42
N GLU A 6 -9.67 -14.00 37.36
CA GLU A 6 -10.42 -14.28 36.13
C GLU A 6 -10.86 -12.98 35.44
N ALA A 7 -11.39 -12.03 36.20
CA ALA A 7 -11.81 -10.72 35.69
C ALA A 7 -10.61 -9.91 35.18
N THR A 8 -9.45 -10.00 35.85
CA THR A 8 -8.21 -9.35 35.40
C THR A 8 -7.71 -9.92 34.07
N ILE A 9 -7.74 -11.25 33.89
CA ILE A 9 -7.37 -11.91 32.62
C ILE A 9 -8.31 -11.47 31.50
N PHE A 10 -9.62 -11.44 31.75
CA PHE A 10 -10.60 -10.97 30.77
C PHE A 10 -10.38 -9.51 30.37
N VAL A 11 -10.07 -8.63 31.33
CA VAL A 11 -9.76 -7.22 31.05
C VAL A 11 -8.50 -7.10 30.19
N LEU A 12 -7.43 -7.86 30.50
CA LEU A 12 -6.21 -7.88 29.70
C LEU A 12 -6.45 -8.38 28.26
N LEU A 13 -7.29 -9.40 28.08
CA LEU A 13 -7.70 -9.88 26.74
C LEU A 13 -8.50 -8.84 25.96
N LEU A 14 -9.40 -8.10 26.63
CA LEU A 14 -10.16 -7.01 26.01
C LEU A 14 -9.27 -5.83 25.60
N PHE A 15 -8.26 -5.49 26.40
CA PHE A 15 -7.25 -4.49 26.03
C PHE A 15 -6.37 -4.97 24.87
N SER A 16 -5.98 -6.25 24.84
CA SER A 16 -5.19 -6.85 23.74
C SER A 16 -5.94 -6.82 22.40
N LEU A 17 -7.25 -7.06 22.41
CA LEU A 17 -8.10 -6.96 21.22
C LEU A 17 -8.23 -5.53 20.66
N HIS A 18 -7.99 -4.50 21.48
CA HIS A 18 -8.03 -3.10 21.04
C HIS A 18 -6.71 -2.61 20.40
N ILE A 19 -5.61 -3.38 20.49
CA ILE A 19 -4.29 -3.00 19.94
C ILE A 19 -3.99 -3.71 18.61
N GLN A 20 -4.99 -4.25 17.92
CA GLN A 20 -4.81 -4.72 16.53
C GLN A 20 -4.76 -3.51 15.57
N LYS A 21 -3.84 -2.58 15.80
CA LYS A 21 -3.48 -1.57 14.80
C LYS A 21 -2.52 -2.26 13.85
N ILE A 22 -2.97 -2.54 12.63
CA ILE A 22 -2.08 -3.00 11.56
C ILE A 22 -1.22 -1.78 11.21
N ASP A 23 0.00 -1.73 11.73
CA ASP A 23 0.96 -0.72 11.32
C ASP A 23 1.29 -0.98 9.84
N THR A 24 0.82 -0.08 8.99
CA THR A 24 1.20 -0.03 7.56
C THR A 24 2.65 0.41 7.50
N ALA A 25 3.50 -0.29 6.74
CA ALA A 25 4.88 0.15 6.60
C ALA A 25 4.92 1.39 5.69
N GLU A 26 5.26 2.53 6.28
CA GLU A 26 5.45 3.77 5.53
C GLU A 26 6.87 3.81 4.95
N VAL A 27 6.94 3.94 3.63
CA VAL A 27 8.17 4.05 2.87
C VAL A 27 8.25 5.47 2.30
N GLY A 28 9.45 6.07 2.30
CA GLY A 28 9.66 7.39 1.68
C GLY A 28 10.17 7.34 0.23
N ILE A 29 10.70 6.20 -0.20
CA ILE A 29 11.29 6.01 -1.54
C ILE A 29 11.23 4.55 -1.99
N ILE A 30 10.88 4.31 -3.26
CA ILE A 30 11.10 3.01 -3.92
C ILE A 30 12.36 3.13 -4.77
N SER A 31 13.26 2.17 -4.63
CA SER A 31 14.51 2.02 -5.36
C SER A 31 14.56 0.62 -5.97
N ASP A 32 15.65 0.27 -6.64
CA ASP A 32 15.86 -1.08 -7.17
C ASP A 32 15.94 -2.19 -6.09
N LEU A 33 16.04 -1.82 -4.80
CA LEU A 33 16.24 -2.74 -3.69
C LEU A 33 14.96 -3.08 -2.92
N ASN A 34 13.88 -2.33 -3.13
CA ASN A 34 12.63 -2.50 -2.40
C ASN A 34 11.41 -2.46 -3.32
N PHE A 35 10.28 -2.85 -2.75
CA PHE A 35 9.00 -2.95 -3.42
C PHE A 35 7.89 -2.62 -2.42
N LEU A 36 6.72 -2.27 -2.91
CA LEU A 36 5.51 -2.16 -2.09
C LEU A 36 4.63 -3.39 -2.30
N THR A 37 4.14 -3.92 -1.19
CA THR A 37 3.07 -4.91 -1.09
C THR A 37 1.75 -4.23 -0.72
N GLU A 38 0.67 -5.01 -0.61
CA GLU A 38 -0.64 -4.49 -0.19
C GLU A 38 -0.67 -3.86 1.21
N GLN A 39 0.34 -4.13 2.05
CA GLN A 39 0.48 -3.61 3.41
C GLN A 39 1.37 -2.37 3.51
N ASP A 40 1.97 -1.96 2.39
CA ASP A 40 2.94 -0.86 2.36
C ASP A 40 2.33 0.38 1.69
N THR A 41 2.79 1.56 2.12
CA THR A 41 2.46 2.83 1.46
C THR A 41 3.71 3.66 1.24
N LEU A 42 3.75 4.37 0.12
CA LEU A 42 4.73 5.43 -0.12
C LEU A 42 4.11 6.76 0.30
N VAL A 43 4.73 7.48 1.23
CA VAL A 43 4.16 8.70 1.83
C VAL A 43 4.94 9.93 1.38
N SER A 44 4.23 11.03 1.10
CA SER A 44 4.86 12.30 0.74
C SER A 44 5.54 12.96 1.95
N PRO A 45 6.52 13.88 1.76
CA PRO A 45 7.26 14.50 2.86
C PRO A 45 6.40 15.11 3.97
N SER A 46 5.29 15.77 3.62
CA SER A 46 4.36 16.37 4.58
C SER A 46 3.25 15.40 5.03
N GLY A 47 3.25 14.16 4.54
CA GLY A 47 2.24 13.16 4.83
C GLY A 47 0.86 13.43 4.23
N THR A 48 0.74 14.42 3.34
CA THR A 48 -0.52 14.86 2.72
C THR A 48 -0.99 13.95 1.60
N CYS A 49 -0.06 13.26 0.95
CA CYS A 49 -0.33 12.28 -0.08
C CYS A 49 0.26 10.91 0.28
N GLU A 50 -0.43 9.86 -0.12
CA GLU A 50 0.02 8.47 0.03
C GLU A 50 -0.20 7.72 -1.28
N LEU A 51 0.70 6.84 -1.66
CA LEU A 51 0.54 5.87 -2.74
C LEU A 51 0.48 4.47 -2.13
N GLY A 52 -0.49 3.68 -2.56
CA GLY A 52 -0.63 2.31 -2.05
C GLY A 52 -1.81 1.57 -2.64
N PHE A 53 -1.99 0.33 -2.17
CA PHE A 53 -3.04 -0.56 -2.66
C PHE A 53 -4.40 -0.25 -2.03
N PHE A 54 -5.48 -0.43 -2.79
CA PHE A 54 -6.86 -0.43 -2.30
C PHE A 54 -7.72 -1.43 -3.05
N LYS A 55 -8.82 -1.80 -2.41
CA LYS A 55 -9.86 -2.68 -2.97
C LYS A 55 -11.13 -1.88 -3.22
N THR A 56 -11.77 -2.11 -4.36
CA THR A 56 -13.06 -1.47 -4.70
C THR A 56 -14.16 -2.50 -4.87
N GLY A 57 -15.39 -2.14 -4.47
CA GLY A 57 -16.56 -3.00 -4.66
C GLY A 57 -16.90 -3.83 -3.43
N ARG A 58 -17.93 -4.68 -3.56
CA ARG A 58 -18.37 -5.61 -2.49
C ARG A 58 -17.52 -6.86 -2.39
N SER A 59 -16.83 -7.26 -3.46
CA SER A 59 -15.86 -8.34 -3.42
C SER A 59 -14.45 -7.75 -3.24
N SER A 60 -13.67 -8.35 -2.35
CA SER A 60 -12.26 -8.04 -2.10
C SER A 60 -11.35 -8.45 -3.26
N GLU A 61 -11.91 -8.64 -4.46
CA GLU A 61 -11.27 -9.25 -5.61
C GLU A 61 -10.63 -8.21 -6.52
N ASN A 62 -11.10 -6.96 -6.53
CA ASN A 62 -10.56 -5.93 -7.40
C ASN A 62 -9.60 -5.02 -6.65
N THR A 63 -8.31 -5.38 -6.71
CA THR A 63 -7.21 -4.60 -6.14
C THR A 63 -6.62 -3.63 -7.16
N TYR A 64 -6.35 -2.41 -6.71
CA TYR A 64 -5.76 -1.32 -7.48
C TYR A 64 -4.64 -0.64 -6.70
N VAL A 65 -3.75 0.06 -7.41
CA VAL A 65 -2.78 1.00 -6.85
C VAL A 65 -3.24 2.42 -7.16
N GLY A 66 -3.25 3.28 -6.15
CA GLY A 66 -3.65 4.66 -6.31
C GLY A 66 -2.91 5.63 -5.39
N ILE A 67 -3.05 6.91 -5.71
CA ILE A 67 -2.61 8.03 -4.86
C ILE A 67 -3.83 8.57 -4.13
N TYR A 68 -3.70 8.73 -2.81
CA TYR A 68 -4.69 9.34 -1.94
C TYR A 68 -4.20 10.69 -1.47
N LYS A 69 -5.13 11.64 -1.35
CA LYS A 69 -4.91 12.91 -0.67
C LYS A 69 -5.68 12.93 0.64
N LYS A 70 -5.01 13.34 1.73
CA LYS A 70 -5.61 13.49 3.06
C LYS A 70 -6.31 14.85 3.18
N ILE A 71 -7.48 15.01 2.55
CA ILE A 71 -8.30 16.23 2.66
C ILE A 71 -9.60 15.90 3.37
N TYR A 72 -9.66 16.10 4.69
CA TYR A 72 -10.75 15.74 5.62
C TYR A 72 -11.06 14.23 5.70
N VAL A 73 -11.11 13.56 4.55
CA VAL A 73 -11.21 12.12 4.35
C VAL A 73 -10.14 11.68 3.35
N LYS A 74 -9.74 10.41 3.38
CA LYS A 74 -8.76 9.86 2.44
C LYS A 74 -9.42 9.71 1.07
N THR A 75 -9.04 10.56 0.11
CA THR A 75 -9.64 10.59 -1.24
C THR A 75 -8.67 10.09 -2.29
N VAL A 76 -9.09 9.12 -3.11
CA VAL A 76 -8.31 8.66 -4.27
C VAL A 76 -8.32 9.76 -5.34
N ILE A 77 -7.14 10.23 -5.75
CA ILE A 77 -6.97 11.28 -6.78
C ILE A 77 -6.37 10.74 -8.09
N TRP A 78 -5.75 9.57 -8.05
CA TRP A 78 -5.16 8.91 -9.22
C TRP A 78 -5.11 7.39 -9.03
N VAL A 79 -5.22 6.63 -10.12
CA VAL A 79 -5.23 5.16 -10.13
C VAL A 79 -4.36 4.65 -11.28
N ALA A 80 -3.36 3.82 -10.98
CA ALA A 80 -2.41 3.29 -11.96
C ALA A 80 -3.09 2.32 -12.91
N ASN A 81 -3.55 1.20 -12.37
CA ASN A 81 -4.12 0.08 -13.11
C ASN A 81 -5.64 0.21 -13.28
N ARG A 82 -6.10 1.41 -13.62
CA ARG A 82 -7.53 1.73 -13.77
C ARG A 82 -8.26 0.87 -14.82
N ASP A 83 -7.54 0.40 -15.83
CA ASP A 83 -8.08 -0.39 -16.94
C ASP A 83 -8.02 -1.90 -16.68
N GLN A 84 -7.18 -2.34 -15.73
CA GLN A 84 -6.94 -3.76 -15.44
C GLN A 84 -6.68 -3.98 -13.94
N SER A 85 -7.72 -4.42 -13.21
CA SER A 85 -7.61 -4.80 -11.80
C SER A 85 -6.83 -6.10 -11.60
N LEU A 86 -6.28 -6.26 -10.39
CA LEU A 86 -5.66 -7.51 -9.93
C LEU A 86 -6.73 -8.52 -9.49
N THR A 87 -7.63 -8.89 -10.41
CA THR A 87 -8.74 -9.81 -10.10
C THR A 87 -8.30 -11.26 -10.08
N GLY A 88 -8.63 -11.97 -9.00
CA GLY A 88 -8.36 -13.41 -8.87
C GLY A 88 -6.90 -13.76 -8.60
N VAL A 89 -6.04 -12.79 -8.25
CA VAL A 89 -4.65 -13.02 -7.84
C VAL A 89 -4.50 -12.88 -6.33
N SER A 90 -3.55 -13.61 -5.76
CA SER A 90 -3.35 -13.70 -4.29
C SER A 90 -2.69 -12.46 -3.68
N SER A 91 -1.79 -11.79 -4.41
CA SER A 91 -1.17 -10.52 -4.00
C SER A 91 -0.54 -9.77 -5.16
N GLY A 92 -0.49 -8.45 -5.05
CA GLY A 92 0.24 -7.55 -5.95
C GLY A 92 1.54 -7.04 -5.35
N LEU A 93 2.50 -6.69 -6.23
CA LEU A 93 3.73 -5.99 -5.89
C LEU A 93 3.99 -4.83 -6.85
N LEU A 94 4.45 -3.70 -6.32
CA LEU A 94 4.87 -2.53 -7.08
C LEU A 94 6.36 -2.31 -6.88
N ARG A 95 7.15 -2.36 -7.96
CA ARG A 95 8.62 -2.23 -7.87
C ARG A 95 9.23 -1.63 -9.13
N ILE A 96 10.47 -1.18 -9.02
CA ILE A 96 11.27 -0.85 -10.18
C ILE A 96 11.84 -2.15 -10.78
N VAL A 97 11.73 -2.26 -12.10
CA VAL A 97 12.35 -3.29 -12.93
C VAL A 97 13.35 -2.59 -13.85
N LYS A 98 14.55 -3.16 -13.99
CA LYS A 98 15.59 -2.57 -14.85
C LYS A 98 15.09 -2.46 -16.31
N PRO A 99 15.40 -1.35 -17.01
CA PRO A 99 16.30 -0.28 -16.60
C PRO A 99 15.57 0.95 -16.01
N GLY A 100 14.64 0.80 -15.06
CA GLY A 100 13.96 1.93 -14.42
C GLY A 100 12.47 2.07 -14.79
N ASN A 101 11.82 0.94 -15.06
CA ASN A 101 10.38 0.87 -15.29
C ASN A 101 9.68 0.56 -13.97
N LEU A 102 8.70 1.36 -13.56
CA LEU A 102 7.87 1.05 -12.40
C LEU A 102 6.76 0.09 -12.83
N VAL A 103 6.73 -1.10 -12.25
CA VAL A 103 5.87 -2.20 -12.69
C VAL A 103 5.01 -2.69 -11.53
N LEU A 104 3.70 -2.79 -11.81
CA LEU A 104 2.73 -3.51 -10.98
C LEU A 104 2.56 -4.92 -11.56
N MET A 105 2.86 -5.92 -10.75
CA MET A 105 2.76 -7.33 -11.13
C MET A 105 2.25 -8.19 -9.98
N ASN A 106 1.82 -9.41 -10.26
CA ASN A 106 1.51 -10.40 -9.23
C ASN A 106 2.76 -11.26 -8.90
N ASN A 107 2.63 -12.17 -7.93
CA ASN A 107 3.69 -13.10 -7.57
C ASN A 107 4.12 -14.05 -8.71
N ASP A 108 3.21 -14.33 -9.65
CA ASP A 108 3.47 -15.15 -10.84
C ASP A 108 4.14 -14.35 -11.98
N THR A 109 4.57 -13.11 -11.72
CA THR A 109 5.23 -12.18 -12.66
C THR A 109 4.37 -11.63 -13.80
N SER A 110 3.06 -11.88 -13.78
CA SER A 110 2.10 -11.25 -14.70
C SER A 110 2.03 -9.75 -14.44
N VAL A 111 2.24 -8.95 -15.48
CA VAL A 111 2.22 -7.48 -15.42
C VAL A 111 0.81 -6.95 -15.64
N PHE A 112 0.35 -6.08 -14.74
CA PHE A 112 -0.97 -5.44 -14.79
C PHE A 112 -0.88 -3.95 -15.18
N TRP A 113 0.24 -3.31 -14.88
CA TRP A 113 0.51 -1.92 -15.27
C TRP A 113 2.02 -1.65 -15.26
N ALA A 114 2.46 -0.74 -16.12
CA ALA A 114 3.84 -0.24 -16.13
C ALA A 114 3.88 1.25 -16.49
N SER A 115 4.86 1.98 -15.95
CA SER A 115 5.09 3.38 -16.30
C SER A 115 5.62 3.56 -17.73
N ASN A 116 6.12 2.49 -18.36
CA ASN A 116 6.75 2.49 -19.68
C ASN A 116 7.92 3.48 -19.77
N THR A 117 8.67 3.60 -18.68
CA THR A 117 9.85 4.44 -18.59
C THR A 117 11.13 3.62 -18.74
N THR A 118 12.17 4.27 -19.23
CA THR A 118 13.53 3.72 -19.30
C THR A 118 14.51 4.76 -18.76
N SER A 119 15.46 4.33 -17.95
CA SER A 119 16.51 5.16 -17.35
C SER A 119 17.88 4.58 -17.70
N SER A 120 18.84 5.45 -18.02
CA SER A 120 20.25 5.08 -18.15
C SER A 120 21.01 5.10 -16.82
N ALA A 121 20.36 5.56 -15.74
CA ALA A 121 20.90 5.67 -14.38
C ALA A 121 19.99 4.95 -13.38
N ASN A 122 20.42 4.88 -12.11
CA ASN A 122 19.62 4.32 -11.03
C ASN A 122 18.31 5.11 -10.89
N ALA A 123 17.18 4.40 -10.95
CA ALA A 123 15.86 4.99 -10.84
C ALA A 123 15.34 4.92 -9.39
N PHE A 124 14.50 5.88 -9.03
CA PHE A 124 13.79 5.88 -7.76
C PHE A 124 12.39 6.51 -7.94
N VAL A 125 11.45 6.08 -7.10
CA VAL A 125 10.11 6.64 -7.01
C VAL A 125 9.99 7.39 -5.69
N THR A 126 9.55 8.64 -5.76
CA THR A 126 9.20 9.47 -4.61
C THR A 126 7.79 10.01 -4.82
N LEU A 127 7.09 10.34 -3.73
CA LEU A 127 5.77 10.94 -3.79
C LEU A 127 5.83 12.40 -3.38
N SER A 128 5.31 13.30 -4.21
CA SER A 128 5.27 14.73 -3.89
C SER A 128 4.07 15.08 -3.02
N ASP A 129 4.11 16.19 -2.29
CA ASP A 129 2.96 16.65 -1.50
C ASP A 129 1.76 17.05 -2.37
N ASN A 130 1.97 17.25 -3.68
CA ASN A 130 0.92 17.54 -4.65
C ASN A 130 0.27 16.29 -5.24
N GLY A 131 0.78 15.10 -4.90
CA GLY A 131 0.47 13.85 -5.60
C GLY A 131 1.57 13.52 -6.60
#